data_AF-S7Y5N4-F1
#
_entry.id   AF-S7Y5N4-F1
#
_cell.length_a   1.000
_cell.length_b   1.000
_cell.length_c   1.000
_cell.angle_alpha   90.00
_cell.angle_beta   90.00
_cell.angle_gamma   90.00
#
_symmetry.space_group_name_H-M   'P 1'
#
loop_
_entity.id
_entity.type
_entity.pdbx_description
1 polymer ?
#
loop_
_entity_poly.entity_id
_entity_poly.type
_entity_poly.pdbx_seq_one_letter_code
_entity_poly.pdbx_strand_id
1 'polypeptide(L)'
;MNWETAGLDIHASTNEYGLSSLSVTSLKPTKHRVEVYKSKFTFNESLRSVANKLKPGCFDIIRGKGGATYSFISNTGVEGEMFVVVSSTINGNPTVQQLLNARVDSVAFSYDALEPNGTCVQ
;
A
#
# COMPACT_ATOMS: atom_id res chain seq x y z
N MET A 1 3.34 8.99 -15.10
CA MET A 1 2.89 10.39 -14.94
C MET A 1 2.82 10.70 -13.45
N ASN A 2 3.25 11.90 -13.03
CA ASN A 2 3.27 12.31 -11.63
C ASN A 2 2.44 13.58 -11.45
N TRP A 3 1.60 13.63 -10.41
CA TRP A 3 0.81 14.81 -10.07
C TRP A 3 0.86 15.09 -8.58
N GLU A 4 1.09 16.35 -8.22
CA GLU A 4 0.94 16.82 -6.84
C GLU A 4 -0.38 17.58 -6.69
N THR A 5 -1.24 17.13 -5.78
CA THR A 5 -2.51 17.83 -5.50
C THR A 5 -2.93 17.63 -4.05
N ALA A 6 -3.36 18.70 -3.39
CA ALA A 6 -3.88 18.67 -2.01
C ALA A 6 -2.97 17.96 -0.98
N GLY A 7 -1.65 18.01 -1.15
CA GLY A 7 -0.69 17.31 -0.27
C GLY A 7 -0.53 15.82 -0.57
N LEU A 8 -1.01 15.36 -1.72
CA LEU A 8 -0.81 14.02 -2.26
C LEU A 8 0.15 14.07 -3.44
N ASP A 9 1.00 13.06 -3.55
CA ASP A 9 1.75 12.72 -4.75
C ASP A 9 1.12 11.48 -5.38
N ILE A 10 0.78 11.57 -6.67
CA ILE A 10 0.08 10.54 -7.42
C ILE A 10 0.99 10.10 -8.55
N HIS A 11 1.33 8.82 -8.59
CA HIS A 11 2.14 8.22 -9.65
C HIS A 11 1.34 7.18 -10.41
N ALA A 12 1.42 7.21 -11.73
CA ALA A 12 0.82 6.21 -12.61
C ALA A 12 1.83 5.69 -13.63
N SER A 13 1.86 4.38 -13.83
CA SER A 13 2.65 3.71 -14.86
C SER A 13 1.73 2.97 -15.85
N THR A 14 2.17 2.86 -17.09
CA THR A 14 1.44 2.20 -18.17
C THR A 14 2.33 1.22 -18.92
N ASN A 15 1.77 0.12 -19.41
CA ASN A 15 2.38 -0.82 -20.34
C ASN A 15 1.59 -0.89 -21.66
N GLU A 16 1.93 -1.84 -22.53
CA GLU A 16 1.25 -2.01 -23.84
C GLU A 16 -0.25 -2.33 -23.74
N TYR A 17 -0.73 -2.77 -22.56
CA TYR A 17 -2.12 -3.08 -22.27
C TYR A 17 -2.87 -1.96 -21.52
N GLY A 18 -2.22 -0.83 -21.22
CA GLY A 18 -2.82 0.31 -20.53
C GLY A 18 -2.19 0.59 -19.16
N LEU A 19 -3.01 0.98 -18.17
CA LEU A 19 -2.53 1.30 -16.82
C LEU A 19 -2.01 0.04 -16.12
N SER A 20 -0.70 0.00 -15.84
CA SER A 20 -0.05 -1.12 -15.15
C SER A 20 -0.02 -0.90 -13.63
N SER A 21 0.18 0.34 -13.18
CA SER A 21 0.09 0.69 -11.76
C SER A 21 -0.37 2.12 -11.50
N LEU A 22 -0.99 2.33 -10.34
CA LEU A 22 -1.36 3.64 -9.80
C LEU A 22 -1.03 3.68 -8.32
N SER A 23 -0.29 4.67 -7.85
CA SER A 23 -0.05 4.91 -6.43
C SER A 23 -0.39 6.33 -6.03
N VAL A 24 -0.78 6.48 -4.77
CA VAL A 24 -1.10 7.73 -4.12
C VAL A 24 -0.39 7.74 -2.78
N THR A 25 0.47 8.73 -2.58
CA THR A 25 1.26 8.93 -1.37
C THR A 25 0.91 10.26 -0.73
N SER A 26 0.77 10.27 0.59
CA SER A 26 0.53 11.47 1.38
C SER A 26 1.85 12.15 1.70
N LEU A 27 2.09 13.35 1.16
CA LEU A 27 3.31 14.13 1.40
C LEU A 27 3.38 14.65 2.85
N LYS A 28 2.23 14.72 3.53
CA LYS A 28 2.09 15.07 4.95
C LYS A 28 1.06 14.15 5.62
N PRO A 29 1.02 14.03 6.95
CA PRO A 29 0.00 13.26 7.66
C PRO A 29 -1.39 13.94 7.58
N THR A 30 -2.04 13.85 6.42
CA THR A 30 -3.36 14.41 6.16
C THR A 30 -4.39 13.30 6.03
N LYS A 31 -5.60 13.56 6.55
CA LYS A 31 -6.70 12.58 6.55
C LYS A 31 -7.38 12.57 5.18
N HIS A 32 -6.86 11.78 4.26
CA HIS A 32 -7.53 11.51 2.98
C HIS A 32 -8.27 10.19 3.06
N ARG A 33 -9.54 10.18 2.63
CA ARG A 33 -10.35 8.96 2.59
C ARG A 33 -10.09 8.22 1.28
N VAL A 34 -9.85 6.93 1.39
CA VAL A 34 -9.64 6.00 0.28
C VAL A 34 -10.74 4.94 0.32
N GLU A 35 -11.29 4.61 -0.84
CA GLU A 35 -12.27 3.55 -1.00
C GLU A 35 -11.73 2.50 -1.98
N VAL A 36 -11.70 1.25 -1.53
CA VAL A 36 -11.16 0.10 -2.25
C VAL A 36 -12.14 -1.06 -2.07
N TYR A 37 -12.70 -1.58 -3.16
CA TYR A 37 -13.66 -2.70 -3.13
C TYR A 37 -14.79 -2.54 -2.10
N LYS A 38 -15.35 -1.33 -2.00
CA LYS A 38 -16.40 -0.92 -1.02
C LYS A 38 -15.91 -0.81 0.44
N SER A 39 -14.67 -1.23 0.73
CA SER A 39 -13.99 -0.96 2.00
C SER A 39 -13.46 0.46 2.01
N LYS A 40 -13.64 1.17 3.12
CA LYS A 40 -13.23 2.57 3.25
C LYS A 40 -12.23 2.71 4.39
N PHE A 41 -11.12 3.36 4.11
CA PHE A 41 -10.12 3.69 5.10
C PHE A 41 -9.58 5.09 4.87
N THR A 42 -8.78 5.59 5.79
CA THR A 42 -8.18 6.91 5.72
C THR A 42 -6.66 6.76 5.75
N PHE A 43 -5.94 7.57 4.99
CA PHE A 43 -4.54 7.84 5.30
C PHE A 43 -4.43 8.23 6.78
N ASN A 44 -3.37 7.77 7.44
CA ASN A 44 -3.15 7.87 8.88
C ASN A 44 -3.95 6.88 9.76
N GLU A 45 -4.75 5.96 9.20
CA GLU A 45 -5.17 4.75 9.95
C GLU A 45 -3.99 3.78 10.13
N SER A 46 -4.10 2.86 11.11
CA SER A 46 -3.05 1.86 11.31
C SER A 46 -3.07 0.79 10.22
N LEU A 47 -1.90 0.27 9.85
CA LEU A 47 -1.77 -0.84 8.88
C LEU A 47 -2.68 -2.02 9.26
N ARG A 48 -2.72 -2.41 10.54
CA ARG A 48 -3.61 -3.48 11.02
C ARG A 48 -5.09 -3.17 10.84
N SER A 49 -5.52 -1.93 11.09
CA SER A 49 -6.92 -1.51 10.89
C SER A 49 -7.32 -1.59 9.43
N VAL A 50 -6.45 -1.10 8.53
CA VAL A 50 -6.70 -1.15 7.08
C VAL A 50 -6.70 -2.58 6.57
N ALA A 51 -5.75 -3.41 6.98
CA ALA A 51 -5.69 -4.82 6.61
C ALA A 51 -6.96 -5.57 7.01
N ASN A 52 -7.48 -5.36 8.23
CA ASN A 52 -8.73 -5.99 8.68
C ASN A 52 -9.96 -5.57 7.86
N LYS A 53 -9.93 -4.41 7.19
CA LYS A 53 -11.02 -3.92 6.34
C LYS A 53 -10.92 -4.42 4.91
N LEU A 54 -9.70 -4.73 4.45
CA LEU A 54 -9.45 -5.30 3.13
C LEU A 54 -9.64 -6.83 3.20
N LYS A 55 -9.87 -7.47 2.04
CA LYS A 55 -9.97 -8.94 1.95
C LYS A 55 -8.68 -9.62 2.47
N PRO A 56 -8.73 -10.91 2.85
CA PRO A 56 -7.54 -11.64 3.27
C PRO A 56 -6.41 -11.44 2.26
N GLY A 57 -5.28 -11.00 2.79
CA GLY A 57 -4.09 -10.62 2.03
C GLY A 57 -2.86 -11.07 2.79
N CYS A 58 -1.71 -10.65 2.30
CA CYS A 58 -0.42 -11.02 2.89
C CYS A 58 0.35 -9.75 3.27
N PHE A 59 1.23 -9.85 4.26
CA PHE A 59 2.11 -8.76 4.67
C PHE A 59 3.53 -8.99 4.17
N ASP A 60 4.20 -7.91 3.78
CA ASP A 60 5.61 -7.93 3.39
C ASP A 60 6.39 -6.73 3.98
N ILE A 61 7.69 -6.93 4.16
CA ILE A 61 8.64 -5.99 4.76
C ILE A 61 9.81 -5.78 3.79
N ILE A 62 9.87 -4.60 3.17
CA ILE A 62 10.94 -4.22 2.25
C ILE A 62 11.90 -3.27 2.97
N ARG A 63 13.12 -3.72 3.26
CA ARG A 63 14.15 -2.90 3.91
C ARG A 63 15.06 -2.25 2.86
N GLY A 64 15.07 -0.92 2.80
CA GLY A 64 16.00 -0.14 2.00
C GLY A 64 17.13 0.46 2.83
N LYS A 65 18.14 1.05 2.17
CA LYS A 65 19.25 1.78 2.84
C LYS A 65 18.78 3.05 3.59
N GLY A 66 17.59 3.57 3.28
CA GLY A 66 17.04 4.83 3.81
C GLY A 66 15.88 4.66 4.80
N GLY A 67 15.59 3.44 5.25
CA GLY A 67 14.42 3.13 6.07
C GLY A 67 13.78 1.82 5.64
N ALA A 68 12.79 1.37 6.39
CA ALA A 68 12.02 0.20 6.05
C ALA A 68 10.61 0.60 5.61
N THR A 69 10.20 0.09 4.44
CA THR A 69 8.86 0.22 3.89
C THR A 69 8.10 -1.05 4.20
N TYR A 70 6.91 -0.86 4.76
CA TYR A 70 6.06 -1.95 5.23
C TYR A 70 4.78 -1.93 4.43
N SER A 71 4.40 -3.08 3.89
CA SER A 71 3.31 -3.17 2.93
C SER A 71 2.33 -4.28 3.30
N PHE A 72 1.05 -3.99 3.23
CA PHE A 72 0.00 -5.00 3.20
C PHE A 72 -0.52 -5.13 1.77
N ILE A 73 -0.51 -6.35 1.24
CA ILE A 73 -0.94 -6.68 -0.12
C ILE A 73 -2.23 -7.48 -0.02
N SER A 74 -3.34 -6.93 -0.50
CA SER A 74 -4.60 -7.67 -0.68
C SER A 74 -4.69 -8.18 -2.10
N ASN A 75 -4.92 -9.49 -2.26
CA ASN A 75 -5.29 -10.09 -3.55
C ASN A 75 -6.82 -10.17 -3.65
N THR A 76 -7.38 -9.93 -4.83
CA THR A 76 -8.81 -9.65 -4.95
C THR A 76 -9.68 -10.90 -5.18
N GLY A 77 -9.06 -12.06 -5.48
CA GLY A 77 -9.57 -13.43 -5.67
C GLY A 77 -9.99 -13.96 -7.07
N VAL A 78 -10.15 -13.15 -8.12
CA VAL A 78 -10.50 -13.44 -9.53
C VAL A 78 -9.28 -13.52 -10.50
N GLU A 79 -9.53 -13.80 -11.78
CA GLU A 79 -8.52 -13.84 -12.85
C GLU A 79 -8.30 -12.42 -13.43
N GLY A 80 -7.05 -11.97 -13.59
CA GLY A 80 -6.71 -10.62 -14.09
C GLY A 80 -6.57 -9.53 -13.01
N GLU A 81 -6.04 -9.88 -11.84
CA GLU A 81 -6.28 -9.10 -10.62
C GLU A 81 -5.32 -7.99 -10.25
N MET A 82 -5.94 -6.98 -9.63
CA MET A 82 -5.32 -5.78 -9.13
C MET A 82 -4.94 -5.99 -7.66
N PHE A 83 -3.65 -6.06 -7.39
CA PHE A 83 -3.08 -6.02 -6.06
C PHE A 83 -3.28 -4.64 -5.45
N VAL A 84 -3.79 -4.61 -4.22
CA VAL A 84 -3.86 -3.38 -3.42
C VAL A 84 -2.73 -3.43 -2.41
N VAL A 85 -1.81 -2.50 -2.50
CA VAL A 85 -0.73 -2.31 -1.54
C VAL A 85 -1.04 -1.10 -0.68
N VAL A 86 -1.01 -1.22 0.64
CA VAL A 86 -0.98 -0.06 1.54
C VAL A 86 0.32 -0.08 2.32
N SER A 87 0.98 1.08 2.40
CA SER A 87 2.32 1.14 2.97
C SER A 87 2.50 2.21 4.04
N SER A 88 3.55 2.02 4.84
CA SER A 88 4.07 2.98 5.81
C SER A 88 5.59 2.97 5.78
N THR A 89 6.21 4.15 5.86
CA THR A 89 7.66 4.31 5.97
C THR A 89 8.05 4.61 7.41
N ILE A 90 8.90 3.76 8.01
CA ILE A 90 9.44 3.98 9.35
C ILE A 90 10.97 3.91 9.31
N ASN A 91 11.60 4.90 9.93
CA ASN A 91 13.06 4.97 10.07
C ASN A 91 13.58 4.00 11.15
N GLY A 92 14.72 3.38 10.89
CA GLY A 92 15.39 2.47 11.82
C GLY A 92 14.94 1.02 11.69
N ASN A 93 14.96 0.29 12.82
CA ASN A 93 14.62 -1.14 12.89
C ASN A 93 13.38 -1.36 13.78
N PRO A 94 12.17 -1.02 13.31
CA PRO A 94 10.96 -1.15 14.10
C PRO A 94 10.55 -2.62 14.31
N THR A 95 9.94 -2.89 15.45
CA THR A 95 9.32 -4.18 15.77
C THR A 95 8.04 -4.40 14.99
N VAL A 96 7.63 -5.65 14.75
CA VAL A 96 6.34 -6.01 14.11
C VAL A 96 5.16 -5.27 14.76
N GLN A 97 5.15 -5.12 16.09
CA GLN A 97 4.08 -4.42 16.78
C GLN A 97 4.05 -2.92 16.49
N GLN A 98 5.21 -2.26 16.36
CA GLN A 98 5.27 -0.85 15.96
C GLN A 98 4.75 -0.67 14.52
N LEU A 99 4.95 -1.67 13.68
CA LEU A 99 4.54 -1.68 12.28
C LEU A 99 3.04 -1.86 12.09
N LEU A 100 2.44 -2.81 12.80
CA LEU A 100 1.00 -3.00 12.78
C LEU A 100 0.22 -1.75 13.23
N ASN A 101 0.84 -0.92 14.06
CA ASN A 101 0.30 0.35 14.54
C ASN A 101 0.77 1.57 13.73
N ALA A 102 1.63 1.37 12.73
CA ALA A 102 2.13 2.43 11.87
C ALA A 102 1.01 3.01 11.01
N ARG A 103 1.12 4.31 10.77
CA ARG A 103 0.14 5.09 10.01
C ARG A 103 0.37 4.87 8.52
N VAL A 104 -0.69 4.47 7.82
CA VAL A 104 -0.68 4.36 6.35
C VAL A 104 -0.39 5.74 5.74
N ASP A 105 0.65 5.81 4.93
CA ASP A 105 1.05 7.02 4.19
C ASP A 105 0.85 6.88 2.68
N SER A 106 0.64 5.66 2.18
CA SER A 106 0.51 5.40 0.75
C SER A 106 -0.39 4.22 0.44
N VAL A 107 -1.03 4.27 -0.73
CA VAL A 107 -1.78 3.17 -1.34
C VAL A 107 -1.35 3.02 -2.79
N ALA A 108 -1.20 1.79 -3.27
CA ALA A 108 -0.92 1.48 -4.66
C ALA A 108 -1.82 0.36 -5.17
N PHE A 109 -2.08 0.39 -6.47
CA PHE A 109 -2.82 -0.57 -7.25
C PHE A 109 -1.89 -1.07 -8.36
N SER A 110 -1.72 -2.38 -8.50
CA SER A 110 -0.87 -2.98 -9.53
C SER A 110 -1.57 -4.19 -10.15
N TYR A 111 -1.50 -4.34 -11.46
CA TYR A 111 -1.97 -5.54 -12.16
C TYR A 111 -0.87 -6.55 -12.44
N ASP A 112 0.39 -6.08 -12.46
CA ASP A 112 1.52 -6.99 -12.50
C ASP A 112 1.56 -7.75 -11.19
N ALA A 113 1.74 -9.08 -11.29
CA ALA A 113 2.03 -9.92 -10.14
C ALA A 113 3.17 -9.27 -9.37
N LEU A 114 2.85 -8.65 -8.23
CA LEU A 114 3.85 -8.44 -7.20
C LEU A 114 4.24 -9.85 -6.83
N GLU A 115 5.31 -10.37 -7.43
CA GLU A 115 5.80 -11.70 -7.10
C GLU A 115 5.86 -11.74 -5.58
N PRO A 116 5.09 -12.61 -4.92
CA PRO A 116 5.22 -12.81 -3.48
C PRO A 116 6.52 -13.61 -3.23
N ASN A 117 7.63 -13.13 -3.80
CA ASN A 117 8.94 -13.74 -3.72
C ASN A 117 9.61 -13.28 -2.43
N GLY A 118 9.16 -13.88 -1.35
CA GLY A 118 9.85 -13.86 -0.06
C GLY A 118 8.90 -13.64 1.10
N THR A 119 8.60 -14.71 1.84
CA THR A 119 8.15 -14.61 3.24
C THR A 119 6.85 -13.84 3.50
N CYS A 120 5.87 -13.86 2.58
CA CYS A 120 4.53 -13.40 2.91
C CYS A 120 3.93 -14.28 4.02
N VAL A 121 3.76 -13.73 5.22
CA VAL A 121 3.08 -14.39 6.35
C VAL A 121 1.62 -13.96 6.32
N GLN A 122 0.72 -14.94 6.29
CA GLN A 122 -0.73 -14.73 6.47
C GLN A 122 -1.08 -14.41 7.92
#